data_AF-X1T822-F1
#
_entry.id   AF-X1T822-F1
#
_cell.length_a   1.000
_cell.length_b   1.000
_cell.length_c   1.000
_cell.angle_alpha   90.00
_cell.angle_beta   90.00
_cell.angle_gamma   90.00
#
_symmetry.space_group_name_H-M   'P 1'
#
loop_
_entity.id
_entity.type
_entity.pdbx_description
1 polymer ?
#
loop_
_entity_poly.entity_id
_entity_poly.type
_entity_poly.pdbx_seq_one_letter_code
_entity_poly.pdbx_strand_id
1 'polypeptide(L)' 'MIKSKWDSEVNDWVNRELNIYESDATGKLTEVITYHWETETLDTIEYCRSTISYDGNGNPSMNIVDIW' A
#
# COMPACT_ATOMS: atom_id res chain seq x y z
N MET A 1 6.57 3.28 -1.14
CA MET A 1 6.20 4.65 -0.73
C MET A 1 5.82 4.66 0.72
N ILE A 2 6.36 5.62 1.48
CA ILE A 2 5.97 5.87 2.87
C ILE A 2 4.90 6.97 2.87
N LYS A 3 3.79 6.75 3.56
CA LYS A 3 2.81 7.79 3.89
C LYS A 3 2.92 8.12 5.36
N SER A 4 2.94 9.41 5.66
CA SER A 4 3.06 9.94 7.02
C SER A 4 1.91 10.90 7.29
N LYS A 5 1.57 11.08 8.56
CA LYS A 5 0.56 12.03 9.04
C LYS A 5 1.19 12.89 10.13
N TRP A 6 0.84 14.19 10.14
CA TRP A 6 1.21 15.06 11.24
C TRP A 6 0.51 14.63 12.53
N ASP A 7 1.28 14.50 13.60
CA ASP A 7 0.80 14.17 14.95
C ASP A 7 1.13 15.33 15.90
N SER A 8 0.08 15.96 16.43
CA SER A 8 0.21 17.10 17.34
C SER A 8 0.62 16.71 18.75
N GLU A 9 0.44 15.45 19.17
CA GLU A 9 0.79 15.00 20.52
C GLU A 9 2.31 14.90 20.69
N VAL A 10 2.98 14.42 19.64
CA VAL A 10 4.45 14.35 19.56
C VAL A 10 5.06 15.52 18.78
N ASN A 11 4.22 16.37 18.17
CA ASN A 11 4.60 17.53 17.36
C ASN A 11 5.58 17.16 16.23
N ASP A 12 5.28 16.08 15.52
CA ASP A 12 6.11 15.55 14.43
C ASP A 12 5.28 14.79 13.38
N TRP A 13 5.89 14.47 12.24
CA TRP A 13 5.33 13.57 11.24
C TRP A 13 5.55 12.12 11.64
N VAL A 14 4.46 11.39 11.85
CA VAL A 14 4.50 9.96 12.14
C VAL A 14 4.15 9.14 10.91
N ASN A 15 4.90 8.07 10.70
CA ASN A 15 4.67 7.12 9.63
C ASN A 15 3.32 6.39 9.86
N ARG A 16 2.54 6.19 8.78
CA ARG A 16 1.21 5.58 8.80
C ARG A 16 1.07 4.35 7.91
N GLU A 17 1.60 4.41 6.69
CA GLU A 17 1.57 3.28 5.78
C GLU A 17 2.87 3.14 4.97
N LEU A 18 3.36 1.91 4.83
CA LEU A 18 4.33 1.55 3.81
C LEU A 18 3.59 0.82 2.69
N ASN A 19 3.65 1.38 1.48
CA ASN A 19 3.12 0.76 0.27
C ASN A 19 4.27 0.23 -0.58
N ILE A 20 4.25 -1.04 -0.93
CA ILE A 20 5.18 -1.66 -1.87
C ILE A 20 4.43 -1.88 -3.18
N TYR A 21 5.04 -1.51 -4.30
CA TYR A 21 4.43 -1.56 -5.62
C TYR A 21 5.23 -2.49 -6.52
N GLU A 22 4.53 -3.36 -7.24
CA GLU A 22 5.11 -4.17 -8.29
C GLU A 22 4.47 -3.85 -9.63
N SER A 23 5.30 -3.74 -10.66
CA SER A 23 4.89 -3.50 -12.03
C SER A 23 5.36 -4.63 -12.94
N ASP A 24 4.57 -4.92 -13.96
CA ASP A 24 4.97 -5.83 -15.02
C ASP A 24 6.07 -5.25 -15.93
N ALA A 25 6.56 -6.07 -16.87
CA ALA A 25 7.59 -5.67 -17.83
C ALA A 25 7.19 -4.48 -18.74
N THR A 26 5.91 -4.14 -18.81
CA THR A 26 5.40 -2.98 -19.56
C THR A 26 5.27 -1.73 -18.69
N GLY A 27 5.53 -1.84 -17.39
CA GLY A 27 5.42 -0.76 -16.41
C GLY A 27 4.03 -0.60 -15.80
N LYS A 28 3.08 -1.50 -16.08
CA LYS A 28 1.75 -1.45 -15.49
C LYS A 28 1.77 -2.02 -14.07
N LEU A 29 1.09 -1.36 -13.15
CA LEU A 29 1.01 -1.76 -11.75
C LEU A 29 0.18 -3.04 -11.59
N THR A 30 0.79 -4.12 -11.14
CA THR A 30 0.12 -5.42 -10.97
C THR A 30 -0.18 -5.73 -9.51
N GLU A 31 0.61 -5.20 -8.57
CA GLU A 31 0.42 -5.48 -7.15
C GLU A 31 0.73 -4.26 -6.28
N VAL A 32 -0.04 -4.10 -5.20
CA VAL A 32 0.25 -3.18 -4.10
C VAL A 32 0.11 -3.93 -2.78
N ILE A 33 1.17 -3.93 -1.97
CA ILE A 33 1.11 -4.43 -0.59
C ILE A 33 1.16 -3.24 0.35
N THR A 34 0.18 -3.15 1.24
CA THR A 34 0.09 -2.07 2.24
C THR A 34 0.37 -2.64 3.62
N TYR A 35 1.31 -2.01 4.32
CA TYR A 35 1.62 -2.26 5.72
C TYR A 35 1.17 -1.04 6.52
N HIS A 36 0.49 -1.24 7.64
CA HIS A 36 0.26 -0.18 8.61
C HIS A 36 1.38 -0.15 9.64
N TRP A 37 1.82 1.06 10.00
CA TRP A 37 2.62 1.22 11.20
C TRP A 37 1.70 1.30 12.40
N GLU A 38 1.84 0.33 13.31
CA GLU A 38 1.10 0.33 14.55
C GLU A 38 1.85 1.15 15.60
N THR A 39 1.27 2.26 16.02
CA THR A 39 1.90 3.22 16.93
C THR A 39 2.04 2.66 18.34
N GLU A 40 1.20 1.70 18.72
CA GLU A 40 1.22 1.09 20.05
C GLU A 40 2.32 0.03 20.21
N THR A 41 2.67 -0.69 19.13
CA THR A 41 3.65 -1.79 19.20
C THR A 41 4.99 -1.46 18.54
N LEU A 42 5.10 -0.33 17.82
CA LEU A 42 6.25 0.04 16.98
C LEU A 42 6.55 -0.96 15.84
N ASP A 43 5.58 -1.83 15.51
CA ASP A 43 5.72 -2.83 14.45
C ASP A 43 4.96 -2.42 13.17
N THR A 44 5.47 -2.88 12.03
CA THR A 44 4.73 -2.85 10.75
C THR A 44 3.86 -4.10 10.65
N ILE A 45 2.55 -3.91 10.55
CA ILE A 45 1.58 -4.99 10.36
C ILE A 45 1.18 -5.02 8.89
N GLU A 46 1.23 -6.21 8.27
CA GLU A 46 0.64 -6.42 6.95
C GLU A 46 -0.86 -6.16 7.01
N TYR A 47 -1.35 -5.22 6.20
CA TYR A 47 -2.76 -4.82 6.24
C TYR A 47 -3.54 -5.42 5.08
N CYS A 48 -3.09 -5.18 3.85
CA CYS A 48 -3.76 -5.73 2.68
C CYS A 48 -2.82 -5.91 1.50
N ARG A 49 -3.23 -6.79 0.61
CA ARG A 49 -2.63 -7.01 -0.70
C ARG A 49 -3.67 -6.74 -1.78
N SER A 50 -3.33 -5.88 -2.73
CA SER A 50 -4.15 -5.54 -3.88
C SER A 50 -3.50 -6.08 -5.14
N THR A 51 -4.21 -6.94 -5.88
CA THR A 51 -3.78 -7.41 -7.21
C THR A 51 -4.62 -6.75 -8.29
N ILE A 52 -4.00 -6.25 -9.35
CA ILE A 52 -4.66 -5.53 -10.44
C ILE A 52 -4.46 -6.32 -11.74
N SER A 53 -5.54 -6.55 -12.46
CA SER A 53 -5.50 -7.09 -13.83
C SER A 53 -6.04 -6.09 -14.83
N TYR A 54 -5.68 -6.30 -16.09
CA TYR A 54 -5.95 -5.37 -17.18
C TYR A 54 -6.74 -6.05 -18.29
N ASP A 55 -7.63 -5.31 -18.94
CA ASP A 55 -8.33 -5.76 -20.15
C ASP A 55 -7.39 -5.80 -21.36
N GLY A 56 -7.89 -6.29 -22.50
CA GLY A 56 -7.12 -6.35 -23.75
C GLY A 56 -6.72 -4.99 -24.33
N ASN A 57 -7.33 -3.90 -23.87
CA ASN A 57 -6.97 -2.53 -24.24
C ASN A 57 -5.93 -1.94 -23.27
N GLY A 58 -5.60 -2.65 -22.19
CA GLY A 58 -4.65 -2.24 -21.18
C GLY A 58 -5.22 -1.34 -20.10
N ASN A 59 -6.54 -1.26 -19.94
CA ASN A 59 -7.17 -0.56 -18.81
C ASN A 59 -7.33 -1.50 -17.62
N PRO A 60 -7.23 -1.02 -16.36
CA PRO A 60 -7.53 -1.83 -15.19
C PRO A 60 -8.96 -2.40 -15.29
N SER A 61 -9.09 -3.72 -15.24
CA SER A 61 -10.36 -4.42 -15.39
C SER A 61 -10.86 -5.00 -14.08
N MET A 62 -9.95 -5.40 -13.19
CA MET A 62 -10.26 -5.95 -11.89
C MET A 62 -9.20 -5.56 -10.88
N ASN A 63 -9.65 -5.29 -9.65
CA ASN A 63 -8.80 -5.18 -8.49
C ASN A 63 -9.34 -6.12 -7.41
N ILE A 64 -8.49 -7.02 -6.93
CA ILE A 64 -8.79 -7.93 -5.82
C ILE A 64 -8.02 -7.43 -4.62
N VAL A 65 -8.71 -7.27 -3.49
CA VAL A 65 -8.11 -6.83 -2.22
C VAL A 65 -8.29 -7.94 -1.20
N ASP A 66 -7.16 -8.49 -0.75
CA ASP A 66 -7.10 -9.43 0.35
C ASP A 66 -6.64 -8.68 1.60
N ILE A 67 -7.44 -8.76 2.68
CA ILE A 67 -7.16 -8.14 3.98
C ILE A 67 -6.66 -9.23 4.92
N TRP A 68 -5.59 -8.92 5.67
CA TRP A 68 -4.96 -9.84 6.62
C TRP A 68 -5.53 -9.67 8.03
#